data_AF-A0A497K7E2-F1
#
_entry.id   AF-A0A497K7E2-F1
#
_cell.length_a   1.000
_cell.length_b   1.000
_cell.length_c   1.000
_cell.angle_alpha   90.00
_cell.angle_beta   90.00
_cell.angle_gamma   90.00
#
_symmetry.space_group_name_H-M   'P 1'
#
loop_
_entity.id
_entity.type
_entity.pdbx_description
1 polymer ?
#
loop_
_entity_poly.entity_id
_entity_poly.type
_entity_poly.pdbx_seq_one_letter_code
_entity_poly.pdbx_strand_id
1 'polypeptide(L)' 'MSLNIEFEVPSWDEIYDMLLRLAERIRGDRFHPDVIVGVSRGGWPPARVMSDLLGNPELANV' A
#
# COMPACT_ATOMS: atom_id res chain seq x y z
N MET A 1 19.13 -23.12 -22.48
CA MET A 1 19.50 -21.94 -21.68
C MET A 1 18.53 -21.87 -20.51
N SER A 2 18.96 -22.24 -19.31
CA SER A 2 18.15 -22.04 -18.10
C SER A 2 18.26 -20.58 -17.68
N LEU A 3 17.14 -19.87 -17.62
CA LEU A 3 17.10 -18.54 -17.03
C LEU A 3 17.28 -18.71 -15.52
N ASN A 4 18.33 -18.12 -14.95
CA ASN A 4 18.51 -18.05 -13.50
C ASN A 4 17.67 -16.88 -13.00
N ILE A 5 16.42 -17.16 -12.61
CA ILE A 5 15.44 -16.15 -12.18
C ILE A 5 15.24 -16.29 -10.68
N GLU A 6 15.41 -15.19 -9.96
CA GLU A 6 15.09 -15.06 -8.55
C GLU A 6 13.70 -14.47 -8.37
N PHE A 7 12.97 -14.95 -7.37
CA PHE A 7 11.65 -14.45 -7.01
C PHE A 7 11.64 -14.03 -5.55
N GLU A 8 10.98 -12.92 -5.27
CA GLU A 8 10.61 -12.51 -3.92
C GLU A 8 9.14 -12.91 -3.67
N VAL A 9 8.89 -13.60 -2.56
CA VAL A 9 7.55 -14.08 -2.18
C VAL A 9 7.24 -13.54 -0.79
N PRO A 10 6.86 -12.25 -0.68
CA PRO A 10 6.60 -11.65 0.61
C PRO A 10 5.34 -12.25 1.24
N SER A 11 5.41 -12.50 2.53
CA SER A 11 4.26 -12.82 3.37
C SER A 11 3.33 -11.62 3.52
N TRP A 12 2.10 -11.87 3.94
CA TRP A 12 1.16 -10.77 4.22
C TRP A 12 1.64 -9.87 5.36
N ASP A 13 2.31 -10.44 6.38
CA ASP A 13 2.85 -9.67 7.50
C ASP A 13 3.96 -8.72 7.04
N GLU A 14 4.84 -9.15 6.14
CA GLU A 14 5.85 -8.28 5.53
C GLU A 14 5.22 -7.14 4.72
N ILE A 15 4.18 -7.44 3.93
CA ILE A 15 3.43 -6.42 3.18
C ILE A 15 2.76 -5.45 4.14
N TYR A 16 2.12 -5.94 5.21
CA TYR A 16 1.42 -5.11 6.17
C TYR A 16 2.39 -4.19 6.94
N ASP A 17 3.56 -4.69 7.32
CA ASP A 17 4.63 -3.88 7.93
C ASP A 17 5.12 -2.77 7.00
N MET A 18 5.22 -3.03 5.69
CA MET A 18 5.54 -2.00 4.70
C MET A 18 4.46 -0.91 4.67
N LEU A 19 3.18 -1.28 4.76
CA LEU A 19 2.05 -0.35 4.77
C LEU A 19 1.95 0.45 6.07
N LEU A 20 2.24 -0.16 7.23
CA LEU A 20 2.36 0.54 8.51
C LEU A 20 3.44 1.63 8.43
N ARG A 21 4.63 1.29 7.91
CA ARG A 21 5.72 2.27 7.73
C ARG A 21 5.33 3.38 6.75
N LEU A 22 4.59 3.06 5.70
CA LEU A 22 4.08 4.06 4.75
C LEU A 22 3.09 5.02 5.43
N ALA A 23 2.16 4.51 6.23
CA ALA A 23 1.21 5.34 6.97
C ALA A 23 1.90 6.28 7.96
N GLU A 24 2.92 5.79 8.68
CA GLU A 24 3.73 6.62 9.58
C GLU A 24 4.47 7.74 8.84
N ARG A 25 5.01 7.46 7.66
CA ARG A 25 5.68 8.49 6.84
C ARG A 25 4.70 9.58 6.38
N ILE A 26 3.52 9.19 5.91
CA ILE A 26 2.47 10.12 5.48
C ILE A 26 2.04 11.04 6.65
N ARG A 27 1.83 10.46 7.84
CA ARG A 27 1.51 11.22 9.06
C ARG A 27 2.66 12.15 9.47
N GLY A 28 3.90 11.67 9.41
CA GLY A 28 5.10 12.46 9.71
C GLY A 28 5.26 13.68 8.81
N ASP A 29 4.87 13.55 7.53
CA ASP A 29 4.87 14.64 6.56
C ASP A 29 3.71 15.64 6.77
N ARG A 30 2.81 15.39 7.74
CA ARG A 30 1.57 16.14 7.98
C ARG A 30 0.69 16.22 6.71
N PHE A 31 0.80 15.22 5.85
CA PHE A 31 -0.01 15.11 4.64
C PHE A 31 -1.32 14.41 4.97
N HIS A 32 -2.43 15.09 4.65
CA HIS A 32 -3.79 14.59 4.89
C HIS A 32 -4.45 14.42 3.51
N PRO A 33 -4.34 13.25 2.87
CA PRO A 33 -4.94 13.04 1.56
C PRO A 33 -6.46 13.11 1.69
N ASP A 34 -7.10 13.89 0.81
CA ASP A 34 -8.56 13.92 0.71
C ASP A 34 -9.10 12.61 0.11
N VAL A 35 -8.40 12.04 -0.86
CA VAL A 35 -8.77 10.78 -1.55
C VAL A 35 -7.54 9.89 -1.72
N ILE A 36 -7.73 8.58 -1.54
CA ILE A 36 -6.74 7.54 -1.86
C ILE A 36 -7.10 6.91 -3.21
N VAL A 37 -6.17 6.96 -4.18
CA VAL A 37 -6.37 6.37 -5.52
C VAL A 37 -5.54 5.10 -5.67
N GLY A 38 -6.20 3.94 -5.69
CA GLY A 38 -5.58 2.64 -5.93
C GLY A 38 -5.38 2.37 -7.42
N VAL A 39 -4.13 2.22 -7.86
CA VAL A 39 -3.80 1.88 -9.26
C VAL A 39 -4.04 0.39 -9.51
N SER A 40 -5.04 0.05 -10.30
CA SER A 40 -5.45 -1.33 -10.50
C SER A 40 -4.45 -2.12 -11.36
N ARG A 41 -4.28 -3.43 -11.13
CA ARG A 41 -4.95 -4.26 -10.11
C ARG A 41 -4.19 -4.33 -8.78
N GLY A 42 -2.88 -4.08 -8.80
CA GLY A 42 -1.98 -4.29 -7.66
C GLY A 42 -2.14 -3.27 -6.53
N GLY A 43 -2.63 -2.06 -6.83
CA GLY A 43 -2.81 -0.99 -5.86
C GLY A 43 -4.09 -1.08 -5.05
N TRP A 44 -5.05 -1.94 -5.42
CA TRP A 44 -6.31 -2.06 -4.68
C TRP A 44 -6.13 -2.58 -3.25
N PRO A 45 -5.41 -3.70 -2.99
CA PRO A 45 -5.20 -4.17 -1.63
C PRO A 45 -4.43 -3.17 -0.75
N PRO A 46 -3.31 -2.57 -1.20
CA PRO A 46 -2.63 -1.51 -0.45
C PRO A 46 -3.54 -0.30 -0.18
N ALA A 47 -4.25 0.22 -1.18
CA ALA A 47 -5.14 1.36 -1.00
C ALA A 47 -6.20 1.09 0.07
N ARG A 48 -6.80 -0.11 0.07
CA ARG A 48 -7.81 -0.49 1.07
C ARG A 48 -7.25 -0.50 2.49
N VAL A 49 -6.06 -1.08 2.67
CA VAL A 49 -5.38 -1.09 3.98
C VAL A 49 -4.99 0.32 4.40
N MET A 50 -4.47 1.13 3.47
CA MET A 50 -4.10 2.52 3.74
C MET A 50 -5.30 3.39 4.13
N SER A 51 -6.49 3.13 3.59
CA SER A 51 -7.72 3.80 4.03
C SER A 51 -8.00 3.58 5.51
N ASP A 52 -7.81 2.35 6.00
CA ASP A 52 -7.99 2.03 7.42
C ASP A 52 -6.88 2.69 8.27
N LEU A 53 -5.63 2.50 7.87
CA LEU A 53 -4.48 3.04 8.60
C LEU A 53 -4.52 4.57 8.66
N LEU A 54 -4.96 5.27 7.61
CA LEU A 54 -5.05 6.73 7.62
C LEU A 54 -6.39 7.25 8.16
N GLY A 55 -7.35 6.36 8.44
CA GLY A 55 -8.71 6.76 8.83
C GLY A 55 -9.46 7.53 7.75
N ASN A 56 -9.12 7.33 6.48
CA ASN A 56 -9.76 7.98 5.34
C ASN A 56 -10.64 6.97 4.58
N PRO A 57 -11.98 7.13 4.57
CA PRO A 57 -12.88 6.26 3.81
C PRO A 57 -12.96 6.58 2.31
N GLU A 58 -12.50 7.76 1.87
CA GLU A 58 -12.59 8.22 0.48
C GLU A 58 -11.55 7.52 -0.40
N LEU A 59 -12.02 6.55 -1.17
CA LEU A 59 -11.17 5.66 -1.94
C LEU A 59 -11.71 5.49 -3.35
N ALA A 60 -10.83 5.68 -4.34
CA ALA A 60 -11.10 5.47 -5.76
C ALA A 60 -10.11 4.47 -6.35
N ASN A 61 -10.48 3.84 -7.45
CA ASN A 61 -9.58 2.98 -8.21
C ASN A 61 -9.65 3.28 -9.71
N VAL A 62 -8.50 3.20 -10.37
CA VAL A 62 -8.32 3.39 -11.81
C VAL A 62 -7.61 2.21 -12.44
#